data_AF-A0A6M1YBM7-F1
#
_entry.id   AF-A0A6M1YBM7-F1
#
_cell.length_a   1.000
_cell.length_b   1.000
_cell.length_c   1.000
_cell.angle_alpha   90.00
_cell.angle_beta   90.00
_cell.angle_gamma   90.00
#
_symmetry.space_group_name_H-M   'P 1'
#
loop_
_entity.id
_entity.type
_entity.pdbx_description
1 polymer ?
#
loop_
_entity_poly.entity_id
_entity_poly.type
_entity_poly.pdbx_seq_one_letter_code
_entity_poly.pdbx_strand_id
1 'polypeptide(L)'
;MAKKLTGAALAKFEAERDVWQEVLDGIREIKAGGGKRTSVEPASRIVKARLNSGLSQAEFATVLGVSKRTLEQWEQGRRKPSGAAQTLLKIAERHPEVLREVAA
;
A
#
# COMPACT_ATOMS: atom_id res chain seq x y z
N MET A 1 -17.27 -26.14 2.54
CA MET A 1 -16.37 -25.54 3.54
C MET A 1 -15.66 -26.67 4.27
N ALA A 2 -14.33 -26.69 4.32
CA ALA A 2 -13.60 -27.71 5.08
C ALA A 2 -13.96 -27.62 6.57
N LYS A 3 -14.17 -28.76 7.23
CA LYS A 3 -14.48 -28.84 8.66
C LYS A 3 -13.26 -28.34 9.45
N LYS A 4 -13.45 -27.34 10.32
CA LYS A 4 -12.37 -26.83 11.18
C LYS A 4 -11.96 -27.92 12.18
N LEU A 5 -10.65 -28.12 12.36
CA LEU A 5 -10.14 -28.98 13.43
C LEU A 5 -10.42 -28.33 14.79
N THR A 6 -10.81 -29.14 15.77
CA THR A 6 -11.09 -28.69 17.15
C THR A 6 -10.59 -29.70 18.17
N GLY A 7 -10.38 -29.26 19.41
CA GLY A 7 -10.03 -30.12 20.54
C GLY A 7 -8.76 -30.94 20.31
N ALA A 8 -8.80 -32.23 20.65
CA ALA A 8 -7.65 -33.13 20.55
C ALA A 8 -7.08 -33.24 19.13
N ALA A 9 -7.92 -33.10 18.10
CA ALA A 9 -7.47 -33.14 16.71
C ALA A 9 -6.61 -31.93 16.34
N LEU A 10 -6.95 -30.73 16.87
CA LEU A 10 -6.13 -29.53 16.68
C LEU A 10 -4.79 -29.66 17.43
N ALA A 11 -4.83 -30.12 18.69
CA ALA A 11 -3.62 -30.29 19.50
C ALA A 11 -2.63 -31.27 18.85
N LYS A 12 -3.12 -32.39 18.29
CA LYS A 12 -2.26 -33.33 17.55
C LYS A 12 -1.65 -32.68 16.30
N PHE A 13 -2.45 -31.96 15.54
CA PHE A 13 -1.98 -31.25 14.35
C PHE A 13 -0.90 -30.22 14.69
N GLU A 14 -1.10 -29.40 15.73
CA GLU A 14 -0.12 -28.39 16.15
C GLU A 14 1.17 -29.01 16.70
N ALA A 15 1.09 -30.16 17.38
CA ALA A 15 2.27 -30.86 17.90
C ALA A 15 3.19 -31.39 16.80
N GLU A 16 2.65 -31.72 15.63
CA GLU A 16 3.39 -32.24 14.48
C GLU A 16 3.76 -31.14 13.47
N ARG A 17 3.33 -29.89 13.69
CA ARG A 17 3.46 -28.78 12.74
C ARG A 17 4.80 -28.06 12.86
N ASP A 18 5.58 -28.07 11.79
CA ASP A 18 6.77 -27.23 11.66
C ASP A 18 6.41 -25.89 11.01
N VAL A 19 6.03 -24.92 11.84
CA VAL A 19 5.70 -23.56 11.39
C VAL A 19 6.90 -22.87 10.73
N TRP A 20 8.12 -23.19 11.14
CA TRP A 20 9.32 -22.60 10.56
C TRP A 20 9.51 -23.05 9.10
N GLN A 21 9.38 -24.35 8.86
CA GLN A 21 9.51 -24.91 7.53
C GLN A 21 8.39 -24.41 6.59
N GLU A 22 7.15 -24.33 7.07
CA GLU A 22 6.02 -23.76 6.30
C GLU A 22 6.26 -22.31 5.87
N VAL A 23 6.80 -21.47 6.77
CA VAL A 23 7.11 -20.07 6.46
C VAL A 23 8.22 -19.99 5.41
N LEU A 24 9.27 -20.81 5.53
CA LEU A 24 10.35 -20.87 4.54
C LEU A 24 9.83 -21.28 3.17
N ASP A 25 8.96 -22.29 3.11
CA ASP A 25 8.38 -22.76 1.86
C ASP A 25 7.48 -21.70 1.23
N GLY A 26 6.68 -20.99 2.02
CA GLY A 26 5.91 -19.84 1.55
C GLY A 26 6.78 -18.72 0.97
N ILE A 27 7.90 -18.39 1.62
CA ILE A 27 8.84 -17.38 1.09
C ILE A 27 9.45 -17.84 -0.24
N ARG A 28 9.83 -19.12 -0.35
CA ARG A 28 10.37 -19.70 -1.59
C ARG A 28 9.34 -19.67 -2.72
N GLU A 29 8.08 -20.01 -2.44
CA GLU A 29 6.99 -19.92 -3.41
C GLU A 29 6.81 -18.49 -3.93
N ILE A 30 6.75 -17.49 -3.03
CA ILE A 30 6.62 -16.08 -3.41
C ILE A 30 7.79 -15.62 -4.29
N LYS A 31 9.02 -16.01 -3.94
CA LYS A 31 10.22 -15.69 -4.72
C LYS A 31 10.22 -16.37 -6.09
N ALA A 32 9.67 -17.59 -6.19
CA ALA A 32 9.47 -18.29 -7.45
C ALA A 32 8.33 -17.71 -8.30
N GLY A 33 7.64 -16.67 -7.81
CA GLY A 33 6.53 -16.02 -8.51
C GLY A 33 5.18 -16.71 -8.30
N GLY A 34 5.10 -17.68 -7.38
CA GLY A 34 3.85 -18.30 -6.95
C GLY A 34 2.98 -17.36 -6.11
N GLY A 35 1.82 -17.86 -5.67
CA GLY A 35 0.80 -17.06 -5.01
C GLY A 35 -0.09 -16.21 -5.94
N LYS A 36 -1.23 -15.78 -5.41
CA LYS A 36 -2.20 -14.95 -6.15
C LYS A 36 -1.84 -13.47 -6.00
N ARG A 37 -1.49 -12.81 -7.10
CA ARG A 37 -1.37 -11.35 -7.15
C ARG A 37 -2.68 -10.75 -7.59
N THR A 38 -3.14 -9.74 -6.87
CA THR A 38 -4.35 -9.00 -7.22
C THR A 38 -3.97 -7.54 -7.31
N SER A 39 -4.25 -6.92 -8.45
CA SER A 39 -4.17 -5.46 -8.54
C SER A 39 -5.31 -4.89 -7.72
N VAL A 40 -4.98 -4.00 -6.78
CA VAL A 40 -5.97 -3.28 -5.98
C VAL A 40 -5.97 -1.85 -6.45
N GLU A 41 -7.13 -1.38 -6.90
CA GLU A 41 -7.30 0.02 -7.24
C GLU A 41 -7.15 0.88 -5.98
N PRO A 42 -6.31 1.93 -6.01
CA PRO A 42 -6.16 2.80 -4.85
C PRO A 42 -7.50 3.46 -4.51
N ALA A 43 -8.00 3.23 -3.30
CA ALA A 43 -9.29 3.79 -2.88
C ALA A 43 -9.24 5.33 -2.73
N SER A 44 -8.07 5.89 -2.42
CA SER A 44 -7.90 7.32 -2.19
C SER A 44 -7.54 8.07 -3.46
N ARG A 45 -8.29 9.14 -3.78
CA ARG A 45 -7.98 10.04 -4.90
C ARG A 45 -6.56 10.60 -4.82
N ILE A 46 -6.06 10.81 -3.60
CA ILE A 46 -4.74 11.38 -3.32
C ILE A 46 -3.66 10.39 -3.73
N VAL A 47 -3.87 9.10 -3.44
CA VAL A 47 -2.95 8.03 -3.89
C VAL A 47 -2.95 7.96 -5.41
N LYS A 48 -4.12 8.05 -6.06
CA LYS A 48 -4.21 8.08 -7.53
C LYS A 48 -3.45 9.27 -8.13
N ALA A 49 -3.64 10.48 -7.59
CA ALA A 49 -2.93 11.68 -8.02
C ALA A 49 -1.41 11.51 -7.95
N ARG A 50 -0.90 10.95 -6.85
CA ARG A 50 0.52 10.65 -6.70
C ARG A 50 1.00 9.60 -7.69
N LEU A 51 0.34 8.45 -7.77
CA LEU A 51 0.77 7.37 -8.67
C LEU A 51 0.77 7.83 -10.14
N ASN A 52 -0.22 8.64 -10.54
CA ASN A 52 -0.29 9.21 -11.89
C ASN A 52 0.84 10.22 -12.18
N SER A 53 1.40 10.87 -11.16
CA SER A 53 2.58 11.73 -11.31
C SER A 53 3.89 10.95 -11.47
N GLY A 54 3.89 9.64 -11.20
CA GLY A 54 5.11 8.81 -11.21
C GLY A 54 6.04 9.02 -10.02
N LEU A 55 5.66 9.87 -9.05
CA LEU A 55 6.48 10.21 -7.89
C LEU A 55 6.28 9.24 -6.71
N SER A 56 7.37 8.99 -5.99
CA SER A 56 7.31 8.35 -4.67
C SER A 56 6.57 9.24 -3.67
N GLN A 57 6.19 8.65 -2.54
CA GLN A 57 5.52 9.40 -1.47
C GLN A 57 6.40 10.51 -0.88
N ALA A 58 7.72 10.32 -0.86
CA ALA A 58 8.65 11.34 -0.38
C ALA A 58 8.75 12.51 -1.37
N GLU A 59 8.97 12.23 -2.65
CA GLU A 59 9.07 13.26 -3.70
C GLU A 59 7.78 14.07 -3.83
N PHE A 60 6.63 13.38 -3.86
CA PHE A 60 5.34 14.05 -3.96
C PHE A 60 5.04 14.94 -2.74
N ALA A 61 5.45 14.51 -1.54
CA ALA A 61 5.31 15.32 -0.34
C ALA A 61 6.21 16.57 -0.39
N THR A 62 7.45 16.43 -0.87
CA THR A 62 8.38 17.55 -1.10
C THR A 62 7.79 18.57 -2.07
N VAL A 63 7.27 18.13 -3.21
CA VAL A 63 6.63 19.01 -4.21
C VAL A 63 5.42 19.75 -3.63
N LEU A 64 4.64 19.08 -2.78
CA LEU A 64 3.49 19.70 -2.10
C LEU A 64 3.87 20.55 -0.87
N GLY A 65 5.16 20.64 -0.51
CA GLY A 65 5.64 21.39 0.65
C GLY A 65 5.16 20.84 1.98
N VAL A 66 4.95 19.52 2.09
CA VAL A 66 4.50 18.85 3.33
C VAL A 66 5.42 17.70 3.71
N SER A 67 5.39 17.29 4.97
CA SER A 67 6.11 16.09 5.39
C SER A 67 5.51 14.83 4.72
N LYS A 68 6.35 13.83 4.43
CA LYS A 68 5.88 12.48 4.00
C LYS A 68 4.81 11.94 4.94
N ARG A 69 5.01 12.13 6.26
CA ARG A 69 4.07 11.71 7.31
C ARG A 69 2.69 12.37 7.15
N THR A 70 2.64 13.62 6.73
CA THR A 70 1.40 14.36 6.44
C THR A 70 0.69 13.76 5.23
N LEU A 71 1.42 13.51 4.14
CA LEU A 71 0.87 12.89 2.94
C LEU A 71 0.31 11.49 3.25
N GLU A 72 1.03 10.66 4.02
CA GLU A 72 0.55 9.35 4.49
C GLU A 72 -0.80 9.44 5.23
N GLN A 73 -0.96 10.43 6.11
CA GLN A 73 -2.23 10.62 6.82
C GLN A 73 -3.38 11.00 5.89
N TRP A 74 -3.09 11.75 4.83
CA TRP A 74 -4.08 12.09 3.81
C TRP A 74 -4.44 10.89 2.94
N GLU A 75 -3.44 10.14 2.46
CA GLU A 75 -3.64 8.95 1.64
C GLU A 75 -4.43 7.86 2.37
N GLN A 76 -4.19 7.69 3.68
CA GLN A 76 -4.93 6.78 4.55
C GLN A 76 -6.31 7.31 5.01
N GLY A 77 -6.66 8.55 4.66
CA GLY A 77 -7.92 9.18 5.07
C GLY A 77 -8.00 9.55 6.56
N ARG A 78 -6.90 9.44 7.32
CA ARG A 78 -6.86 9.80 8.75
C ARG A 78 -6.90 11.31 8.98
N ARG A 79 -6.45 12.11 8.01
CA ARG A 79 -6.53 13.58 8.03
C ARG A 79 -7.00 14.11 6.68
N LYS A 80 -7.66 15.27 6.70
CA LYS A 80 -8.04 16.01 5.49
C LYS A 80 -6.95 17.04 5.13
N PRO A 81 -6.61 17.22 3.85
CA PRO A 81 -5.73 18.29 3.42
C PRO A 81 -6.37 19.68 3.63
N SER A 82 -5.54 20.70 3.83
CA SER A 82 -5.99 22.10 3.86
C SER A 82 -6.62 22.52 2.54
N GLY A 83 -7.36 23.64 2.51
CA GLY A 83 -7.98 24.14 1.27
C GLY A 83 -6.97 24.33 0.14
N ALA A 84 -5.83 24.95 0.42
CA ALA A 84 -4.74 25.12 -0.55
C ALA A 84 -4.18 23.78 -1.04
N ALA A 85 -3.94 22.83 -0.13
CA ALA A 85 -3.46 21.50 -0.50
C ALA A 85 -4.49 20.74 -1.36
N GLN A 86 -5.79 20.90 -1.12
CA GLN A 86 -6.82 20.32 -1.97
C GLN A 86 -6.80 20.89 -3.38
N THR A 87 -6.53 22.19 -3.54
CA THR A 87 -6.35 22.81 -4.86
C THR A 87 -5.13 22.24 -5.58
N LEU A 88 -3.98 22.13 -4.91
CA LEU A 88 -2.78 21.53 -5.49
C LEU A 88 -3.00 20.06 -5.87
N LEU A 89 -3.71 19.29 -5.05
CA LEU A 89 -4.07 17.90 -5.36
C LEU A 89 -4.97 17.80 -6.60
N LYS A 90 -5.92 18.72 -6.81
CA LYS A 90 -6.73 18.77 -8.03
C LYS A 90 -5.88 19.09 -9.27
N ILE A 91 -4.85 19.93 -9.12
CA ILE A 91 -3.90 20.20 -10.20
C ILE A 91 -3.09 18.94 -10.48
N ALA A 92 -2.59 18.25 -9.45
CA ALA A 92 -1.88 16.99 -9.60
C ALA A 92 -2.71 15.89 -10.27
N GLU A 93 -4.03 15.86 -10.03
CA GLU A 93 -4.96 14.93 -10.69
C GLU A 93 -5.14 15.22 -12.18
N ARG A 94 -5.13 16.49 -12.60
CA ARG A 94 -5.42 16.93 -13.97
C ARG A 94 -4.17 17.10 -14.83
N HIS A 95 -3.08 17.53 -14.20
CA HIS A 95 -1.82 17.94 -14.80
C HIS A 95 -0.64 17.32 -14.05
N PRO A 96 -0.50 15.98 -14.05
CA PRO A 96 0.58 15.29 -13.35
C PRO A 96 1.99 15.66 -13.87
N GLU A 97 2.10 16.16 -15.10
CA GLU A 97 3.32 16.72 -15.69
C GLU A 97 3.88 17.91 -14.90
N VAL A 98 3.02 18.80 -14.38
CA VAL A 98 3.46 19.98 -13.62
C VAL A 98 4.23 19.57 -12.36
N LEU A 99 3.82 18.48 -11.70
CA LEU A 99 4.52 18.00 -10.51
C LEU A 99 5.87 17.37 -10.84
N ARG A 100 6.01 16.75 -12.02
CA ARG A 100 7.29 16.22 -12.49
C ARG A 100 8.25 17.34 -12.84
N GLU A 101 7.76 18.44 -13.43
CA GLU A 101 8.54 19.64 -13.70
C GLU A 101 9.03 20.32 -12.42
N VAL A 102 8.18 20.43 -11.39
CA VAL A 102 8.56 21.02 -10.10
C VAL A 102 9.52 20.11 -9.31
N ALA A 103 9.50 18.79 -9.56
CA ALA A 103 10.39 17.84 -8.91
C ALA A 103 11.79 17.77 -9.55
N ALA A 104 11.98 18.33 -10.75
CA ALA A 104 13.25 18.38 -11.48
C ALA A 104 14.18 19.45 -10.95
#